data_AF-A0A3P7LHZ8-F1
#
_entry.id   AF-A0A3P7LHZ8-F1
#
_cell.length_a   1.000
_cell.length_b   1.000
_cell.length_c   1.000
_cell.angle_alpha   90.00
_cell.angle_beta   90.00
_cell.angle_gamma   90.00
#
_symmetry.space_group_name_H-M   'P 1'
#
loop_
_entity.id
_entity.type
_entity.pdbx_description
1 polymer ?
#
loop_
_entity_poly.entity_id
_entity_poly.type
_entity_poly.pdbx_seq_one_letter_code
_entity_poly.pdbx_strand_id
1 'polypeptide(L)'
;MRYLELAYVRREELDADRKVETPILPVRYFTDFTLTYTPRDDEGMPAPPWTDAIPPALPFAIGRGSTWYAADLDMAIENYTDYCIPIFKPASYFPCTFINFNSTAYLVSPNEYGYGPCCIYRPNWSIPHRDFMRAFSDHYNGSTETLGHGVLNQTIDWWIIPEDINVPGRSENLHSHPVFGGFGWARKPMPSGFKPYVSFWYEGDIGWAHQVFENFTDTGPHTKYLETYKLPEECNTALTCIYG
;
A
#
# COMPACT_ATOMS: atom_id res chain seq x y z
N MET A 1 -13.71 41.75 24.35
CA MET A 1 -13.92 40.36 23.92
C MET A 1 -12.76 39.52 24.42
N ARG A 2 -12.97 38.81 25.53
CA ARG A 2 -12.03 37.84 26.12
C ARG A 2 -12.85 36.59 26.36
N TYR A 3 -12.83 35.65 25.42
CA TYR A 3 -13.29 34.27 25.54
C TYR A 3 -12.92 33.61 24.22
N LEU A 4 -11.77 32.92 24.16
CA LEU A 4 -11.42 31.91 23.12
C LEU A 4 -10.06 31.22 23.37
N GLU A 5 -9.30 31.57 24.43
CA GLU A 5 -7.99 30.96 24.73
C GLU A 5 -8.02 29.71 25.63
N LEU A 6 -9.18 29.10 25.90
CA LEU A 6 -9.27 27.95 26.83
C LEU A 6 -9.67 26.62 26.17
N ALA A 7 -9.74 26.53 24.84
CA ALA A 7 -10.15 25.32 24.14
C ALA A 7 -9.01 24.55 23.43
N TYR A 8 -7.79 25.10 23.36
CA TYR A 8 -6.68 24.48 22.61
C TYR A 8 -5.66 23.72 23.48
N VAL A 9 -5.67 23.91 24.80
CA VAL A 9 -4.63 23.37 25.72
C VAL A 9 -5.15 22.18 26.55
N ARG A 10 -6.06 21.35 26.01
CA ARG A 10 -6.58 20.20 26.79
C ARG A 10 -6.92 18.93 25.99
N ARG A 11 -6.36 18.79 24.79
CA ARG A 11 -6.43 17.53 24.01
C ARG A 11 -5.09 16.78 23.96
N GLU A 12 -3.96 17.45 24.11
CA GLU A 12 -2.64 16.80 24.09
C GLU A 12 -2.32 16.01 25.37
N GLU A 13 -3.01 16.27 26.49
CA GLU A 13 -2.70 15.61 27.77
C GLU A 13 -3.51 14.31 28.05
N LEU A 14 -4.44 13.91 27.18
CA LEU A 14 -5.28 12.72 27.42
C LEU A 14 -4.94 11.49 26.56
N ASP A 15 -4.06 11.63 25.55
CA ASP A 15 -3.60 10.51 24.71
C ASP A 15 -2.12 10.13 24.91
N ALA A 16 -1.40 10.83 25.80
CA ALA A 16 0.05 10.70 26.00
C ALA A 16 0.52 9.38 26.64
N ASP A 17 -0.39 8.45 27.00
CA ASP A 17 0.00 7.20 27.68
C ASP A 17 -0.65 5.93 27.09
N ARG A 18 -1.35 6.03 25.95
CA ARG A 18 -1.80 4.83 25.24
C ARG A 18 -0.77 4.47 24.17
N LYS A 19 0.19 3.62 24.53
CA LYS A 19 1.08 2.99 23.54
C LYS A 19 0.21 2.27 22.51
N VAL A 20 0.12 2.84 21.31
CA VAL A 20 -0.67 2.27 20.21
C VAL A 20 0.01 0.97 19.80
N GLU A 21 -0.72 -0.13 19.94
CA GLU A 21 -0.20 -1.43 19.54
C GLU A 21 -0.03 -1.49 18.02
N THR A 22 1.17 -1.87 17.59
CA THR A 22 1.47 -2.08 16.17
C THR A 22 0.59 -3.20 15.61
N PRO A 23 -0.15 -2.95 14.53
CA PRO A 23 -1.03 -3.96 13.95
C PRO A 23 -0.22 -5.14 13.39
N ILE A 24 -0.84 -6.32 13.42
CA ILE A 24 -0.31 -7.55 12.83
C ILE A 24 -1.27 -7.97 11.72
N LEU A 25 -0.75 -8.35 10.55
CA LEU A 25 -1.58 -8.89 9.48
C LEU A 25 -2.19 -10.25 9.90
N PRO A 26 -3.42 -10.56 9.45
CA PRO A 26 -3.96 -11.90 9.58
C PRO A 26 -3.08 -12.92 8.83
N VAL A 27 -3.26 -14.21 9.10
CA VAL A 27 -2.53 -15.26 8.37
C VAL A 27 -2.85 -15.18 6.88
N ARG A 28 -4.11 -14.92 6.56
CA ARG A 28 -4.59 -14.72 5.20
C ARG A 28 -5.61 -13.58 5.15
N TYR A 29 -5.62 -12.83 4.06
CA TYR A 29 -6.68 -11.87 3.79
C TYR A 29 -6.91 -11.69 2.30
N PHE A 30 -8.07 -11.09 2.01
CA PHE A 30 -8.43 -10.53 0.73
C PHE A 30 -8.85 -9.08 0.93
N THR A 31 -8.53 -8.23 -0.03
CA THR A 31 -9.01 -6.86 -0.08
C THR A 31 -9.07 -6.40 -1.52
N ASP A 32 -10.02 -5.53 -1.83
CA ASP A 32 -9.97 -4.71 -3.03
C ASP A 32 -9.17 -3.44 -2.73
N PHE A 33 -8.68 -2.77 -3.77
CA PHE A 33 -8.05 -1.47 -3.63
C PHE A 33 -8.35 -0.54 -4.79
N THR A 34 -8.34 0.75 -4.47
CA THR A 34 -8.17 1.84 -5.43
C THR A 34 -6.76 2.39 -5.27
N LEU A 35 -6.02 2.45 -6.37
CA LEU A 35 -4.69 3.05 -6.46
C LEU A 35 -4.82 4.39 -7.18
N THR A 36 -4.28 5.45 -6.58
CA THR A 36 -4.13 6.74 -7.23
C THR A 36 -2.65 7.08 -7.34
N TYR A 37 -2.23 7.54 -8.53
CA TYR A 37 -0.86 7.95 -8.82
C TYR A 37 -0.85 9.35 -9.43
N THR A 38 0.06 10.21 -8.96
CA THR A 38 0.35 11.49 -9.61
C THR A 38 1.85 11.60 -9.89
N PRO A 39 2.26 11.99 -11.11
CA PRO A 39 3.66 12.30 -11.40
C PRO A 39 4.05 13.70 -10.91
N ARG A 40 3.20 14.41 -10.15
CA ARG A 40 3.54 15.71 -9.59
C ARG A 40 4.34 15.55 -8.30
N ASP A 41 5.52 16.15 -8.29
CA ASP A 41 6.46 16.22 -7.18
C ASP A 41 6.79 17.69 -6.79
N ASP A 42 6.09 18.65 -7.39
CA ASP A 42 6.28 20.08 -7.12
C ASP A 42 5.65 20.53 -5.78
N GLU A 43 6.07 21.71 -5.29
CA GLU A 43 5.62 22.28 -4.01
C GLU A 43 4.09 22.46 -3.89
N GLY A 44 3.38 22.54 -5.02
CA GLY A 44 1.92 22.65 -5.06
C GLY A 44 1.17 21.33 -4.92
N MET A 45 1.88 20.19 -4.83
CA MET A 45 1.30 18.87 -4.62
C MET A 45 1.59 18.36 -3.20
N PRO A 46 0.59 18.29 -2.31
CA PRO A 46 0.81 17.73 -0.98
C PRO A 46 1.04 16.22 -1.05
N ALA A 47 1.94 15.71 -0.20
CA ALA A 47 2.13 14.28 -0.03
C ALA A 47 0.85 13.59 0.49
N PRO A 48 0.62 12.31 0.14
CA PRO A 48 -0.47 11.52 0.72
C PRO A 48 -0.28 11.29 2.24
N PRO A 49 -1.30 10.77 2.96
CA PRO A 49 -2.59 10.31 2.45
C PRO A 49 -3.49 11.49 2.09
N TRP A 50 -4.05 11.48 0.89
CA TRP A 50 -5.01 12.52 0.49
C TRP A 50 -6.35 12.27 1.18
N THR A 51 -6.96 13.31 1.76
CA THR A 51 -8.20 13.20 2.54
C THR A 51 -9.32 12.54 1.74
N ASP A 52 -9.45 12.88 0.46
CA ASP A 52 -10.47 12.33 -0.44
C ASP A 52 -10.00 11.07 -1.19
N ALA A 53 -8.86 10.48 -0.81
CA ALA A 53 -8.17 9.39 -1.51
C ALA A 53 -7.75 9.70 -2.95
N ILE A 54 -7.81 10.98 -3.33
CA ILE A 54 -7.49 11.50 -4.66
C ILE A 54 -6.62 12.76 -4.50
N PRO A 55 -5.57 12.95 -5.32
CA PRO A 55 -4.78 14.17 -5.34
C PRO A 55 -5.65 15.41 -5.56
N PRO A 56 -5.33 16.54 -4.92
CA PRO A 56 -6.13 17.75 -5.05
C PRO A 56 -6.01 18.41 -6.43
N ALA A 57 -5.05 18.00 -7.28
CA ALA A 57 -4.82 18.61 -8.58
C ALA A 57 -4.29 17.60 -9.61
N LEU A 58 -4.65 17.84 -10.88
CA LEU A 58 -4.14 17.07 -12.02
C LEU A 58 -2.66 17.38 -12.32
N PRO A 59 -1.96 16.50 -13.07
CA PRO A 59 -2.44 15.20 -13.55
C PRO A 59 -2.38 14.11 -12.47
N PHE A 60 -3.32 13.17 -12.53
CA PHE A 60 -3.25 11.91 -11.79
C PHE A 60 -3.97 10.81 -12.57
N ALA A 61 -3.68 9.56 -12.22
CA ALA A 61 -4.34 8.36 -12.72
C ALA A 61 -4.96 7.60 -11.55
N ILE A 62 -6.11 6.98 -11.79
CA ILE A 62 -6.77 6.09 -10.83
C ILE A 62 -6.88 4.71 -11.46
N GLY A 63 -6.48 3.68 -10.72
CA GLY A 63 -6.67 2.29 -11.08
C GLY A 63 -7.28 1.51 -9.93
N ARG A 64 -7.79 0.32 -10.25
CA ARG A 64 -8.36 -0.60 -9.27
C ARG A 64 -7.61 -1.91 -9.27
N GLY A 65 -7.82 -2.67 -8.22
CA GLY A 65 -7.31 -4.02 -8.13
C GLY A 65 -7.76 -4.75 -6.89
N SER A 66 -7.18 -5.92 -6.69
CA SER A 66 -7.40 -6.73 -5.51
C SER A 66 -6.12 -7.42 -5.08
N THR A 67 -6.00 -7.65 -3.78
CA THR A 67 -4.86 -8.34 -3.17
C THR A 67 -5.34 -9.60 -2.46
N TRP A 68 -4.72 -10.73 -2.76
CA TRP A 68 -4.78 -11.96 -1.98
C TRP A 68 -3.45 -12.15 -1.26
N TYR A 69 -3.50 -12.44 0.02
CA TYR A 69 -2.31 -12.65 0.84
C TYR A 69 -2.46 -13.92 1.67
N ALA A 70 -1.43 -14.76 1.70
CA ALA A 70 -1.35 -15.95 2.53
C ALA A 70 0.08 -16.16 3.07
N ALA A 71 0.29 -15.76 4.32
CA ALA A 71 1.59 -15.86 5.00
C ALA A 71 2.06 -17.30 5.20
N ASP A 72 1.13 -18.22 5.48
CA ASP A 72 1.43 -19.63 5.69
C ASP A 72 1.83 -20.37 4.40
N LEU A 73 1.58 -19.75 3.25
CA LEU A 73 1.99 -20.24 1.94
C LEU A 73 3.17 -19.45 1.34
N ASP A 74 3.66 -18.40 2.01
CA ASP A 74 4.60 -17.40 1.46
C ASP A 74 4.15 -16.91 0.06
N MET A 75 2.86 -16.57 -0.05
CA MET A 75 2.25 -16.19 -1.33
C MET A 75 1.42 -14.91 -1.19
N ALA A 76 1.52 -14.05 -2.20
CA ALA A 76 0.63 -12.92 -2.38
C ALA A 76 0.41 -12.66 -3.86
N ILE A 77 -0.79 -12.23 -4.22
CA ILE A 77 -1.14 -11.83 -5.58
C ILE A 77 -1.78 -10.46 -5.48
N GLU A 78 -1.23 -9.48 -6.20
CA GLU A 78 -1.88 -8.21 -6.45
C GLU A 78 -2.29 -8.15 -7.91
N ASN A 79 -3.58 -8.02 -8.17
CA ASN A 79 -4.12 -7.94 -9.51
C ASN A 79 -4.57 -6.51 -9.79
N TYR A 80 -3.94 -5.86 -10.75
CA TYR A 80 -4.22 -4.49 -11.18
C TYR A 80 -5.04 -4.52 -12.48
N THR A 81 -6.23 -3.94 -12.46
CA THR A 81 -7.19 -4.04 -13.58
C THR A 81 -7.08 -2.91 -14.59
N ASP A 82 -6.56 -1.75 -14.19
CA ASP A 82 -6.55 -0.55 -15.02
C ASP A 82 -5.14 0.02 -15.22
N TYR A 83 -4.32 -0.04 -14.16
CA TYR A 83 -3.01 0.61 -14.10
C TYR A 83 -2.05 -0.26 -13.29
N CYS A 84 -1.00 -0.75 -13.94
CA CYS A 84 0.05 -1.54 -13.33
C CYS A 84 0.91 -0.65 -12.42
N ILE A 85 1.44 -1.24 -11.35
CA ILE A 85 2.24 -0.61 -10.29
C ILE A 85 3.02 0.62 -10.80
N PRO A 86 2.89 1.81 -10.17
CA PRO A 86 3.52 3.06 -10.62
C PRO A 86 5.05 3.10 -10.53
N ILE A 87 5.70 1.96 -10.27
CA ILE A 87 7.16 1.81 -10.24
C ILE A 87 7.75 1.50 -11.63
N PHE A 88 6.94 1.14 -12.62
CA PHE A 88 7.42 0.86 -13.98
C PHE A 88 7.41 2.12 -14.85
N LYS A 89 8.58 2.49 -15.39
CA LYS A 89 8.73 3.53 -16.42
C LYS A 89 8.64 2.93 -17.83
N PRO A 90 8.23 3.71 -18.86
CA PRO A 90 7.73 5.08 -18.81
C PRO A 90 6.19 5.20 -18.84
N ALA A 91 5.45 4.09 -18.85
CA ALA A 91 3.98 4.10 -18.80
C ALA A 91 3.45 2.76 -18.29
N SER A 92 2.78 2.77 -17.15
CA SER A 92 2.15 1.59 -16.56
C SER A 92 0.62 1.58 -16.72
N TYR A 93 0.12 2.25 -17.76
CA TYR A 93 -1.31 2.29 -18.14
C TYR A 93 -1.77 0.99 -18.83
N PHE A 94 -1.61 -0.13 -18.15
CA PHE A 94 -2.04 -1.45 -18.60
C PHE A 94 -2.38 -2.33 -17.39
N PRO A 95 -3.27 -3.34 -17.53
CA PRO A 95 -3.53 -4.29 -16.47
C PRO A 95 -2.34 -5.22 -16.25
N CYS A 96 -2.08 -5.61 -15.00
CA CYS A 96 -1.03 -6.58 -14.69
C CYS A 96 -1.34 -7.34 -13.40
N THR A 97 -0.66 -8.46 -13.20
CA THR A 97 -0.72 -9.21 -11.96
C THR A 97 0.68 -9.37 -11.41
N PHE A 98 0.89 -8.90 -10.19
CA PHE A 98 2.11 -9.12 -9.44
C PHE A 98 1.93 -10.34 -8.55
N ILE A 99 2.78 -11.36 -8.73
CA ILE A 99 2.65 -12.65 -8.06
C ILE A 99 3.91 -12.89 -7.27
N ASN A 100 3.79 -13.00 -5.95
CA ASN A 100 4.82 -13.59 -5.13
C ASN A 100 4.51 -15.07 -4.92
N PHE A 101 5.39 -15.93 -5.43
CA PHE A 101 5.25 -17.37 -5.35
C PHE A 101 6.61 -18.02 -5.13
N ASN A 102 6.75 -18.82 -4.06
CA ASN A 102 7.99 -19.51 -3.72
C ASN A 102 9.20 -18.56 -3.65
N SER A 103 9.02 -17.46 -2.92
CA SER A 103 10.02 -16.39 -2.72
C SER A 103 10.56 -15.77 -4.02
N THR A 104 9.75 -15.79 -5.08
CA THR A 104 10.03 -15.10 -6.35
C THR A 104 8.86 -14.20 -6.69
N ALA A 105 9.16 -12.95 -7.01
CA ALA A 105 8.19 -12.00 -7.54
C ALA A 105 8.17 -12.08 -9.07
N TYR A 106 6.99 -12.34 -9.61
CA TYR A 106 6.68 -12.36 -11.04
C TYR A 106 5.77 -11.18 -11.38
N LEU A 107 5.92 -10.68 -12.59
CA LEU A 107 4.97 -9.77 -13.21
C LEU A 107 4.35 -10.46 -14.42
N VAL A 108 3.02 -10.57 -14.43
CA VAL A 108 2.23 -11.00 -15.58
C VAL A 108 1.60 -9.77 -16.20
N SER A 109 1.79 -9.59 -17.51
CA SER A 109 1.21 -8.46 -18.24
C SER A 109 0.95 -8.87 -19.71
N PRO A 110 0.17 -8.07 -20.46
CA PRO A 110 0.05 -8.27 -21.89
C PRO A 110 1.40 -8.11 -22.60
N ASN A 111 1.64 -8.91 -23.64
CA ASN A 111 2.91 -8.95 -24.40
C ASN A 111 3.25 -7.61 -25.07
N GLU A 112 2.23 -6.87 -25.49
CA GLU A 112 2.38 -5.60 -26.22
C GLU A 112 3.09 -4.50 -25.42
N TYR A 113 3.13 -4.60 -24.09
CA TYR A 113 3.82 -3.66 -23.21
C TYR A 113 5.28 -4.04 -22.91
N GLY A 114 5.79 -5.15 -23.47
CA GLY A 114 7.19 -5.56 -23.37
C GLY A 114 7.59 -6.28 -22.07
N TYR A 115 6.69 -6.40 -21.09
CA TYR A 115 6.91 -7.17 -19.85
C TYR A 115 6.30 -8.58 -19.89
N GLY A 116 5.46 -8.87 -20.88
CA GLY A 116 4.66 -10.08 -20.95
C GLY A 116 5.31 -11.28 -21.65
N PRO A 117 4.67 -12.46 -21.57
CA PRO A 117 3.43 -12.69 -20.83
C PRO A 117 3.69 -12.87 -19.33
N CYS A 118 4.92 -13.23 -18.95
CA CYS A 118 5.37 -13.22 -17.58
C CYS A 118 6.90 -13.00 -17.54
N CYS A 119 7.36 -12.26 -16.54
CA CYS A 119 8.79 -12.06 -16.27
C CYS A 119 9.06 -12.12 -14.76
N ILE A 120 10.30 -12.47 -14.40
CA ILE A 120 10.81 -12.41 -13.02
C ILE A 120 11.08 -10.93 -12.71
N TYR A 121 10.25 -10.36 -11.84
CA TYR A 121 10.43 -9.00 -11.31
C TYR A 121 11.63 -8.98 -10.36
N ARG A 122 11.67 -9.91 -9.41
CA ARG A 122 12.76 -10.02 -8.43
C ARG A 122 12.88 -11.44 -7.86
N PRO A 123 14.07 -12.06 -7.89
CA PRO A 123 14.33 -13.29 -7.15
C PRO A 123 14.57 -13.00 -5.65
N ASN A 124 14.40 -14.02 -4.80
CA ASN A 124 14.60 -13.92 -3.35
C ASN A 124 13.78 -12.79 -2.71
N TRP A 125 12.53 -12.67 -3.12
CA TRP A 125 11.59 -11.68 -2.65
C TRP A 125 10.42 -12.40 -2.01
N SER A 126 10.36 -12.41 -0.68
CA SER A 126 9.22 -12.95 0.08
C SER A 126 8.15 -11.89 0.27
N ILE A 127 6.94 -12.33 0.61
CA ILE A 127 5.87 -11.40 0.98
C ILE A 127 6.21 -10.70 2.31
N PRO A 128 5.64 -9.51 2.58
CA PRO A 128 5.82 -8.88 3.89
C PRO A 128 5.42 -9.83 5.01
N HIS A 129 6.29 -10.03 5.98
CA HIS A 129 5.95 -10.87 7.13
C HIS A 129 4.82 -10.22 7.94
N ARG A 130 4.00 -11.03 8.61
CA ARG A 130 2.76 -10.55 9.25
C ARG A 130 2.97 -9.46 10.30
N ASP A 131 4.13 -9.41 10.93
CA ASP A 131 4.48 -8.43 11.96
C ASP A 131 5.41 -7.31 11.45
N PHE A 132 5.50 -7.10 10.14
CA PHE A 132 6.39 -6.11 9.53
C PHE A 132 6.25 -4.70 10.15
N MET A 133 5.04 -4.34 10.61
CA MET A 133 4.77 -3.05 11.28
C MET A 133 5.55 -2.87 12.59
N ARG A 134 6.13 -3.92 13.18
CA ARG A 134 7.06 -3.80 14.31
C ARG A 134 8.30 -2.99 13.95
N ALA A 135 8.75 -3.06 12.70
CA ALA A 135 9.86 -2.23 12.22
C ALA A 135 9.53 -0.73 12.24
N PHE A 136 8.24 -0.39 12.30
CA PHE A 136 7.75 0.99 12.27
C PHE A 136 7.07 1.40 13.59
N SER A 137 7.28 0.69 14.70
CA SER A 137 6.54 0.93 15.95
C SER A 137 6.64 2.37 16.46
N ASP A 138 7.79 2.99 16.26
CA ASP A 138 8.11 4.31 16.81
C ASP A 138 7.70 5.46 15.87
N HIS A 139 7.03 5.12 14.76
CA HIS A 139 6.61 6.05 13.70
C HIS A 139 5.11 6.34 13.69
N TYR A 140 4.39 6.03 14.77
CA TYR A 140 2.99 6.40 14.92
C TYR A 140 2.83 7.93 14.89
N ASN A 141 1.93 8.43 14.05
CA ASN A 141 1.75 9.87 13.78
C ASN A 141 0.30 10.35 14.00
N GLY A 142 -0.46 9.69 14.87
CA GLY A 142 -1.82 10.09 15.21
C GLY A 142 -2.91 9.38 14.40
N SER A 143 -4.11 9.95 14.40
CA SER A 143 -5.30 9.33 13.81
C SER A 143 -6.24 10.30 13.11
N THR A 144 -6.99 9.82 12.12
CA THR A 144 -8.09 10.53 11.47
C THR A 144 -9.40 9.76 11.64
N GLU A 145 -10.55 10.43 11.53
CA GLU A 145 -11.87 9.77 11.69
C GLU A 145 -12.48 9.27 10.37
N THR A 146 -11.97 9.77 9.25
CA THR A 146 -12.45 9.42 7.91
C THR A 146 -11.30 9.43 6.91
N LEU A 147 -11.41 8.59 5.87
CA LEU A 147 -10.59 8.65 4.66
C LEU A 147 -11.48 8.38 3.44
N GLY A 148 -11.27 9.17 2.38
CA GLY A 148 -12.18 9.23 1.24
C GLY A 148 -13.51 9.86 1.61
N HIS A 149 -14.33 10.21 0.62
CA HIS A 149 -15.71 10.67 0.80
C HIS A 149 -16.63 9.55 1.35
N GLY A 150 -16.35 9.04 2.55
CA GLY A 150 -17.08 7.95 3.21
C GLY A 150 -16.63 6.54 2.83
N VAL A 151 -15.50 6.39 2.13
CA VAL A 151 -14.93 5.06 1.79
C VAL A 151 -14.62 4.29 3.07
N LEU A 152 -14.13 4.97 4.11
CA LEU A 152 -13.90 4.41 5.43
C LEU A 152 -14.42 5.34 6.52
N ASN A 153 -15.61 5.04 7.06
CA ASN A 153 -16.22 5.77 8.17
C ASN A 153 -15.84 5.15 9.52
N GLN A 154 -14.54 5.17 9.84
CA GLN A 154 -13.99 4.69 11.10
C GLN A 154 -12.66 5.39 11.41
N THR A 155 -12.27 5.41 12.68
CA THR A 155 -10.96 5.94 13.08
C THR A 155 -9.82 5.13 12.48
N ILE A 156 -8.86 5.82 11.88
CA ILE A 156 -7.66 5.27 11.23
C ILE A 156 -6.44 5.74 12.01
N ASP A 157 -5.60 4.80 12.43
CA ASP A 157 -4.30 5.01 13.06
C ASP A 157 -3.22 5.07 11.96
N TRP A 158 -2.31 6.06 12.02
CA TRP A 158 -1.33 6.33 10.98
C TRP A 158 0.11 6.09 11.44
N TRP A 159 0.92 5.52 10.56
CA TRP A 159 2.38 5.41 10.69
C TRP A 159 3.03 6.09 9.50
N ILE A 160 3.93 7.06 9.74
CA ILE A 160 4.65 7.79 8.68
C ILE A 160 6.11 7.37 8.68
N ILE A 161 6.56 6.84 7.54
CA ILE A 161 7.89 6.30 7.33
C ILE A 161 8.80 7.45 6.87
N PRO A 162 9.79 7.86 7.67
CA PRO A 162 10.73 8.90 7.25
C PRO A 162 11.64 8.42 6.12
N GLU A 163 12.20 9.40 5.41
CA GLU A 163 13.07 9.21 4.25
C GLU A 163 14.37 8.45 4.56
N ASP A 164 14.89 8.58 5.79
CA ASP A 164 16.20 8.09 6.22
C ASP A 164 16.22 6.59 6.56
N ILE A 165 15.06 5.93 6.50
CA ILE A 165 14.99 4.48 6.58
C ILE A 165 15.50 3.92 5.26
N ASN A 166 16.56 3.10 5.32
CA ASN A 166 17.08 2.34 4.18
C ASN A 166 16.02 1.35 3.65
N VAL A 167 15.07 1.82 2.84
CA VAL A 167 14.09 0.98 2.16
C VAL A 167 14.75 0.40 0.88
N PRO A 168 14.79 -0.93 0.70
CA PRO A 168 15.37 -1.54 -0.50
C PRO A 168 14.62 -1.11 -1.77
N GLY A 169 15.31 -0.52 -2.75
CA GLY A 169 14.75 -0.16 -4.06
C GLY A 169 14.66 1.33 -4.37
N ARG A 170 15.21 2.21 -3.52
CA ARG A 170 15.23 3.65 -3.73
C ARG A 170 16.15 4.06 -4.89
N SER A 171 15.65 4.92 -5.78
CA SER A 171 16.44 5.63 -6.79
C SER A 171 17.25 6.75 -6.13
N GLU A 172 18.56 6.84 -6.39
CA GLU A 172 19.47 7.86 -5.83
C GLU A 172 19.15 9.30 -6.28
N ASN A 173 18.23 9.48 -7.23
CA ASN A 173 17.93 10.76 -7.88
C ASN A 173 16.63 11.43 -7.42
N LEU A 174 16.01 10.96 -6.33
CA LEU A 174 14.78 11.56 -5.80
C LEU A 174 15.08 12.82 -4.97
N HIS A 175 14.30 13.88 -5.22
CA HIS A 175 14.26 15.07 -4.36
C HIS A 175 14.00 14.62 -2.92
N SER A 176 14.69 15.22 -1.94
CA SER A 176 14.62 14.83 -0.54
C SER A 176 13.27 15.22 0.08
N HIS A 177 12.21 14.46 -0.20
CA HIS A 177 10.98 14.54 0.57
C HIS A 177 11.26 13.99 1.97
N PRO A 178 10.79 14.63 3.05
CA PRO A 178 11.11 14.21 4.41
C PRO A 178 10.53 12.83 4.80
N VAL A 179 9.70 12.25 3.93
CA VAL A 179 8.96 11.01 4.16
C VAL A 179 9.02 10.14 2.91
N PHE A 180 9.23 8.84 3.11
CA PHE A 180 9.14 7.84 2.04
C PHE A 180 7.69 7.44 1.78
N GLY A 181 6.88 7.35 2.83
CA GLY A 181 5.55 6.76 2.72
C GLY A 181 4.84 6.62 4.06
N GLY A 182 3.76 5.86 4.07
CA GLY A 182 3.04 5.58 5.30
C GLY A 182 1.94 4.54 5.18
N PHE A 183 1.50 4.09 6.35
CA PHE A 183 0.48 3.07 6.51
C PHE A 183 -0.68 3.60 7.33
N GLY A 184 -1.90 3.32 6.88
CA GLY A 184 -3.13 3.54 7.64
C GLY A 184 -3.78 2.23 8.02
N TRP A 185 -4.20 2.12 9.27
CA TRP A 185 -4.90 0.94 9.80
C TRP A 185 -6.19 1.36 10.49
N ALA A 186 -7.25 0.60 10.25
CA ALA A 186 -8.48 0.75 10.99
C ALA A 186 -8.24 0.47 12.48
N ARG A 187 -8.64 1.41 13.35
CA ARG A 187 -8.48 1.26 14.81
C ARG A 187 -9.33 0.12 15.35
N LYS A 188 -10.54 -0.06 14.80
CA LYS A 188 -11.46 -1.11 15.21
C LYS A 188 -11.08 -2.44 14.54
N PRO A 189 -10.87 -3.53 15.29
CA PRO A 189 -10.61 -4.84 14.70
C PRO A 189 -11.87 -5.43 14.07
N MET A 190 -11.64 -6.31 13.10
CA MET A 190 -12.64 -7.24 12.56
C MET A 190 -13.07 -8.26 13.64
N PRO A 191 -14.17 -9.01 13.45
CA PRO A 191 -14.60 -10.06 14.38
C PRO A 191 -13.54 -11.14 14.67
N SER A 192 -12.61 -11.35 13.74
CA SER A 192 -11.44 -12.22 13.87
C SER A 192 -10.36 -11.71 14.85
N GLY A 193 -10.43 -10.44 15.23
CA GLY A 193 -9.45 -9.75 16.09
C GLY A 193 -8.38 -8.96 15.34
N PHE A 194 -8.25 -9.09 14.02
CA PHE A 194 -7.26 -8.34 13.24
C PHE A 194 -7.77 -6.97 12.82
N LYS A 195 -6.88 -5.97 12.81
CA LYS A 195 -7.18 -4.63 12.29
C LYS A 195 -7.08 -4.64 10.77
N PRO A 196 -8.09 -4.14 10.03
CA PRO A 196 -7.98 -3.95 8.59
C PRO A 196 -6.83 -3.02 8.21
N TYR A 197 -6.07 -3.43 7.21
CA TYR A 197 -5.13 -2.57 6.51
C TYR A 197 -5.92 -1.71 5.53
N VAL A 198 -5.86 -0.38 5.66
CA VAL A 198 -6.78 0.52 4.94
C VAL A 198 -6.10 1.46 3.96
N SER A 199 -4.81 1.75 4.17
CA SER A 199 -4.11 2.71 3.33
C SER A 199 -2.63 2.39 3.26
N PHE A 200 -2.07 2.49 2.06
CA PHE A 200 -0.64 2.52 1.81
C PHE A 200 -0.33 3.67 0.88
N TRP A 201 0.69 4.45 1.19
CA TRP A 201 1.18 5.46 0.26
C TRP A 201 2.70 5.51 0.31
N TYR A 202 3.28 5.88 -0.81
CA TYR A 202 4.73 5.93 -0.97
C TYR A 202 5.13 6.90 -2.08
N GLU A 203 6.35 7.39 -1.96
CA GLU A 203 7.06 8.13 -2.99
C GLU A 203 7.42 7.18 -4.13
N GLY A 204 6.96 7.49 -5.33
CA GLY A 204 7.32 6.75 -6.53
C GLY A 204 8.66 7.21 -7.10
N ASP A 205 9.02 6.65 -8.26
CA ASP A 205 10.17 7.13 -9.03
C ASP A 205 10.04 8.60 -9.47
N ILE A 206 8.80 9.07 -9.62
CA ILE A 206 8.38 10.46 -9.78
C ILE A 206 7.03 10.60 -9.07
N GLY A 207 6.88 11.62 -8.23
CA GLY A 207 5.62 11.94 -7.55
C GLY A 207 5.18 10.88 -6.53
N TRP A 208 3.87 10.66 -6.43
CA TRP A 208 3.25 9.96 -5.29
C TRP A 208 2.24 8.89 -5.71
N ALA A 209 2.24 7.79 -4.98
CA ALA A 209 1.24 6.73 -5.07
C ALA A 209 0.47 6.59 -3.74
N HIS A 210 -0.83 6.35 -3.82
CA HIS A 210 -1.70 6.10 -2.67
C HIS A 210 -2.71 4.99 -3.01
N GLN A 211 -2.63 3.87 -2.30
CA GLN A 211 -3.62 2.80 -2.32
C GLN A 211 -4.55 2.94 -1.12
N VAL A 212 -5.86 2.87 -1.39
CA VAL A 212 -6.90 2.72 -0.37
C VAL A 212 -7.53 1.36 -0.52
N PHE A 213 -7.54 0.60 0.58
CA PHE A 213 -8.02 -0.77 0.63
C PHE A 213 -9.47 -0.81 1.15
N GLU A 214 -10.31 -1.58 0.46
CA GLU A 214 -11.73 -1.75 0.75
C GLU A 214 -12.12 -3.23 0.69
N ASN A 215 -13.31 -3.57 1.21
CA ASN A 215 -13.78 -4.96 1.28
C ASN A 215 -12.81 -5.94 1.98
N PHE A 216 -12.02 -5.44 2.93
CA PHE A 216 -11.07 -6.26 3.67
C PHE A 216 -11.78 -7.41 4.40
N THR A 217 -11.35 -8.63 4.13
CA THR A 217 -11.79 -9.84 4.84
C THR A 217 -10.64 -10.77 5.09
N ASP A 218 -10.59 -11.35 6.29
CA ASP A 218 -9.65 -12.40 6.69
C ASP A 218 -10.35 -13.75 6.92
N THR A 219 -11.61 -13.84 6.50
CA THR A 219 -12.42 -15.06 6.51
C THR A 219 -13.15 -15.24 5.18
N GLY A 220 -13.78 -16.41 5.01
CA GLY A 220 -14.59 -16.71 3.83
C GLY A 220 -13.82 -17.36 2.67
N PRO A 221 -14.45 -17.51 1.49
CA PRO A 221 -13.88 -18.26 0.38
C PRO A 221 -12.71 -17.55 -0.30
N HIS A 222 -12.71 -16.21 -0.36
CA HIS A 222 -11.65 -15.45 -1.02
C HIS A 222 -10.27 -15.66 -0.37
N THR A 223 -10.21 -15.86 0.95
CA THR A 223 -8.94 -16.11 1.66
C THR A 223 -8.36 -17.51 1.43
N LYS A 224 -9.11 -18.38 0.74
CA LYS A 224 -8.67 -19.73 0.33
C LYS A 224 -8.26 -19.82 -1.13
N TYR A 225 -8.38 -18.74 -1.90
CA TYR A 225 -8.04 -18.74 -3.33
C TYR A 225 -6.62 -19.26 -3.60
N LEU A 226 -5.66 -18.88 -2.76
CA LEU A 226 -4.25 -19.26 -2.92
C LEU A 226 -3.96 -20.74 -2.62
N GLU A 227 -4.88 -21.49 -1.97
CA GLU A 227 -4.70 -22.93 -1.71
C GLU A 227 -4.71 -23.77 -2.99
N THR A 228 -5.43 -23.30 -4.00
CA THR A 228 -5.59 -24.00 -5.28
C THR A 228 -4.91 -23.25 -6.43
N TYR A 229 -4.29 -22.11 -6.13
CA TYR A 229 -3.59 -21.32 -7.13
C TYR A 229 -2.41 -22.08 -7.70
N LYS A 230 -2.29 -22.04 -9.02
CA LYS A 230 -1.15 -22.55 -9.77
C LYS A 230 -0.55 -21.39 -10.53
N LEU A 231 0.77 -21.23 -10.41
CA LEU A 231 1.49 -20.27 -11.21
C LEU A 231 1.24 -20.56 -12.71
N PRO A 232 0.92 -19.54 -13.54
CA PRO A 232 0.74 -19.73 -14.97
C PRO A 232 1.97 -20.36 -15.63
N GLU A 233 1.77 -21.16 -16.66
CA GLU A 233 2.86 -21.86 -17.35
C GLU A 233 3.86 -20.87 -17.97
N GLU A 234 3.36 -19.73 -18.42
CA GLU A 234 4.13 -18.61 -18.96
C GLU A 234 5.16 -18.05 -17.95
N CYS A 235 4.91 -18.21 -16.65
CA CYS A 235 5.82 -17.79 -15.59
C CYS A 235 6.90 -18.82 -15.27
N ASN A 236 6.90 -20.00 -15.91
CA ASN A 236 8.05 -20.89 -15.92
C ASN A 236 9.11 -20.35 -16.89
N THR A 237 9.68 -19.20 -16.53
CA THR A 237 10.54 -18.38 -17.38
C THR A 237 11.83 -18.02 -16.64
N ALA A 238 12.89 -17.77 -17.41
CA ALA A 238 14.13 -17.15 -16.91
C ALA A 238 14.22 -15.67 -17.30
N LEU A 239 13.19 -15.13 -17.96
CA LEU A 239 13.16 -13.74 -18.40
C LEU A 239 13.05 -12.82 -17.18
N THR A 240 13.98 -11.88 -17.04
CA THR A 240 13.87 -10.79 -16.06
C THR A 240 13.06 -9.64 -16.65
N CYS A 241 12.23 -8.99 -15.84
CA CYS A 241 11.50 -7.80 -16.27
C CYS A 241 12.51 -6.69 -16.63
N ILE A 242 12.41 -6.16 -17.84
CA ILE A 242 13.29 -5.06 -18.30
C ILE A 242 12.65 -3.75 -17.86
N TYR A 243 13.22 -3.09 -16.85
CA TYR A 243 12.89 -1.72 -16.49
C TYR A 243 13.71 -0.80 -17.38
N GLY A 244 13.06 -0.11 -18.32
CA GLY A 244 13.69 0.88 -19.20
C GLY A 244 13.83 2.23 -18.53
#